data_AF-A0AAV7JTU8-F1
#
_entry.id   AF-A0AAV7JTU8-F1
#
_cell.length_a   1.000
_cell.length_b   1.000
_cell.length_c   1.000
_cell.angle_alpha   90.00
_cell.angle_beta   90.00
_cell.angle_gamma   90.00
#
_symmetry.space_group_name_H-M   'P 1'
#
loop_
_entity.id
_entity.type
_entity.pdbx_description
1 polymer ?
#
loop_
_entity_poly.entity_id
_entity_poly.type
_entity_poly.pdbx_seq_one_letter_code
_entity_poly.pdbx_strand_id
1 'polypeptide(L)'
;MISSDHGTAEITHFLNKWVLTCKAVLHKDLKIEHIEMDHSWAIMHSTCLAFNRLSMSLYLAQCWEIVNNKTTTKSDIPTVLHLCSAHILHRISCRLDRINKLDKKVKRLVLHSFGTMVKSSNIEEISLVFESLCILLTTELRLPQVIKSLVDLEKLVKGNFESKCSENFYIDDYPENAEGNTYRKTSPFGRYFEECYSNAIVKFPERKQLVPNQNGCYCPEILEYILTYYMPLLPLWSGIILSKVNINAISTDSNAEVENWFKIVKHCIFKSQNNIRVGDFMRCLFTYIRDRLASFEFAFQPLGHKVFKVKENCERLLRRRNLEKFGEKEEKQK
;
A
#
# COMPACT_ATOMS: atom_id res chain seq x y z
N MET A 1 -13.76 4.51 11.51
CA MET A 1 -13.88 5.61 10.53
C MET A 1 -14.65 6.74 11.22
N ILE A 2 -14.00 7.86 11.57
CA ILE A 2 -14.53 8.90 12.48
C ILE A 2 -14.98 10.17 11.71
N SER A 3 -15.17 10.08 10.39
CA SER A 3 -15.65 11.19 9.59
C SER A 3 -16.61 10.69 8.50
N SER A 4 -17.64 11.48 8.19
CA SER A 4 -18.51 11.30 7.02
C SER A 4 -17.90 11.90 5.75
N ASP A 5 -16.80 12.62 5.87
CA ASP A 5 -16.07 13.24 4.78
C ASP A 5 -14.59 12.80 4.82
N HIS A 6 -14.05 12.40 3.67
CA HIS A 6 -12.74 11.74 3.56
C HIS A 6 -11.74 12.57 2.75
N GLY A 7 -11.95 13.88 2.71
CA GLY A 7 -11.05 14.81 2.08
C GLY A 7 -9.71 14.95 2.82
N THR A 8 -8.72 15.47 2.09
CA THR A 8 -7.38 15.72 2.62
C THR A 8 -7.40 16.64 3.85
N ALA A 9 -8.27 17.65 3.86
CA ALA A 9 -8.32 18.63 4.96
C ALA A 9 -8.79 18.00 6.28
N GLU A 10 -9.83 17.17 6.22
CA GLU A 10 -10.44 16.52 7.36
C GLU A 10 -9.51 15.47 7.97
N ILE A 11 -8.89 14.65 7.11
CA ILE A 11 -7.91 13.66 7.55
C ILE A 11 -6.68 14.36 8.15
N THR A 12 -6.18 15.43 7.53
CA THR A 12 -5.05 16.22 8.06
C THR A 12 -5.39 16.82 9.43
N HIS A 13 -6.57 17.40 9.58
CA HIS A 13 -7.01 17.96 10.87
C HIS A 13 -7.07 16.88 11.95
N PHE A 14 -7.66 15.73 11.64
CA PHE A 14 -7.71 14.59 12.56
C PHE A 14 -6.32 14.13 13.00
N LEU A 15 -5.40 13.91 12.04
CA LEU A 15 -4.04 13.47 12.34
C LEU A 15 -3.29 14.49 13.20
N ASN A 16 -3.42 15.78 12.90
CA ASN A 16 -2.81 16.84 13.72
C ASN A 16 -3.35 16.84 15.15
N LYS A 17 -4.68 16.73 15.32
CA LYS A 17 -5.30 16.66 16.65
C LYS A 17 -4.84 15.42 17.41
N TRP A 18 -4.70 14.30 16.72
CA TRP A 18 -4.19 13.06 17.30
C TRP A 18 -2.74 13.22 17.78
N VAL A 19 -1.84 13.78 16.97
CA VAL A 19 -0.45 14.06 17.37
C VAL A 19 -0.39 14.95 18.61
N LEU A 20 -1.17 16.04 18.64
CA LEU A 20 -1.22 16.95 19.79
C LEU A 20 -1.75 16.24 21.05
N THR A 21 -2.76 15.39 20.90
CA THR A 21 -3.32 14.60 22.01
C THR A 21 -2.30 13.60 22.54
N CYS A 22 -1.60 12.88 21.65
CA CYS A 22 -0.53 11.95 22.04
C CYS A 22 0.60 12.67 22.78
N LYS A 23 1.01 13.85 22.32
CA LYS A 23 2.02 14.67 23.01
C LYS A 23 1.56 15.07 24.42
N ALA A 24 0.30 15.46 24.58
CA ALA A 24 -0.27 15.83 25.87
C ALA A 24 -0.34 14.63 26.84
N VAL A 25 -0.71 13.45 26.35
CA VAL A 25 -0.85 12.24 27.17
C VAL A 25 0.50 11.60 27.51
N LEU A 26 1.43 11.57 26.56
CA LEU A 26 2.74 10.91 26.73
C LEU A 26 3.81 11.83 27.31
N HIS A 27 3.52 13.13 27.45
CA HIS A 27 4.46 14.16 27.90
C HIS A 27 5.80 14.18 27.12
N LYS A 28 5.77 13.77 25.84
CA LYS A 28 6.95 13.72 24.96
C LYS A 28 6.56 14.01 23.52
N ASP A 29 7.52 14.50 22.74
CA ASP A 29 7.34 14.63 21.30
C ASP A 29 7.16 13.25 20.65
N LEU A 30 6.13 13.13 19.83
CA LEU A 30 5.84 11.92 19.09
C LEU A 30 6.69 11.90 17.83
N LYS A 31 7.78 11.13 17.84
CA LYS A 31 8.55 10.84 16.63
C LYS A 31 8.03 9.55 16.00
N ILE A 32 7.35 9.68 14.87
CA ILE A 32 6.96 8.55 14.05
C ILE A 32 8.01 8.35 12.97
N GLU A 33 8.64 7.18 12.97
CA GLU A 33 9.69 6.85 12.00
C GLU A 33 9.11 6.45 10.64
N HIS A 34 8.00 5.72 10.65
CA HIS A 34 7.36 5.13 9.47
C HIS A 34 5.85 5.03 9.65
N ILE A 35 5.12 5.23 8.55
CA ILE A 35 3.68 5.08 8.46
C ILE A 35 3.36 4.23 7.23
N GLU A 36 2.77 3.06 7.48
CA GLU A 36 2.20 2.19 6.46
C GLU A 36 0.76 2.61 6.15
N MET A 37 0.43 2.79 4.87
CA MET A 37 -0.89 3.27 4.45
C MET A 37 -1.37 2.61 3.16
N ASP A 38 -2.69 2.65 2.96
CA ASP A 38 -3.28 2.18 1.72
C ASP A 38 -3.05 3.21 0.59
N HIS A 39 -3.14 2.76 -0.66
CA HIS A 39 -2.98 3.62 -1.83
C HIS A 39 -4.20 4.54 -2.02
N SER A 40 -4.21 5.66 -1.30
CA SER A 40 -5.22 6.71 -1.33
C SER A 40 -4.54 8.08 -1.33
N TRP A 41 -4.84 8.91 -2.33
CA TRP A 41 -4.28 10.26 -2.45
C TRP A 41 -4.60 11.13 -1.24
N ALA A 42 -5.84 11.10 -0.76
CA ALA A 42 -6.24 11.84 0.43
C ALA A 42 -5.40 11.46 1.66
N ILE A 43 -5.15 10.16 1.86
CA ILE A 43 -4.32 9.67 2.97
C ILE A 43 -2.85 10.06 2.77
N MET A 44 -2.30 9.88 1.58
CA MET A 44 -0.91 10.22 1.26
C MET A 44 -0.63 11.70 1.53
N HIS A 45 -1.45 12.60 1.00
CA HIS A 45 -1.30 14.04 1.20
C HIS A 45 -1.50 14.44 2.65
N SER A 46 -2.52 13.89 3.31
CA SER A 46 -2.82 14.25 4.70
C SER A 46 -1.72 13.82 5.66
N THR A 47 -1.18 12.62 5.46
CA THR A 47 -0.12 12.07 6.29
C THR A 47 1.17 12.86 6.07
N CYS A 48 1.50 13.19 4.82
CA CYS A 48 2.65 14.05 4.51
C CYS A 48 2.55 15.43 5.18
N LEU A 49 1.39 16.07 5.12
CA LEU A 49 1.15 17.36 5.76
C LEU A 49 1.17 17.30 7.29
N ALA A 50 0.59 16.26 7.88
CA ALA A 50 0.47 16.12 9.32
C ALA A 50 1.82 15.80 9.99
N PHE A 51 2.60 14.89 9.42
CA PHE A 51 3.82 14.37 10.04
C PHE A 51 5.10 15.04 9.54
N ASN A 52 5.16 15.41 8.26
CA ASN A 52 6.36 16.00 7.67
C ASN A 52 6.25 17.51 7.46
N ARG A 53 5.04 18.09 7.51
CA ARG A 53 4.79 19.52 7.21
C ARG A 53 5.19 19.91 5.79
N LEU A 54 5.12 18.96 4.85
CA LEU A 54 5.51 19.13 3.46
C LEU A 54 4.33 18.86 2.53
N SER A 55 4.38 19.48 1.34
CA SER A 55 3.61 18.97 0.21
C SER A 55 4.24 17.68 -0.31
N MET A 56 3.45 16.84 -0.99
CA MET A 56 3.96 15.59 -1.57
C MET A 56 5.13 15.83 -2.53
N SER A 57 5.08 16.89 -3.34
CA SER A 57 6.17 17.24 -4.27
C SER A 57 7.48 17.57 -3.54
N LEU A 58 7.40 18.34 -2.44
CA LEU A 58 8.57 18.68 -1.63
C LEU A 58 9.10 17.45 -0.88
N TYR A 59 8.22 16.58 -0.39
CA TYR A 59 8.62 15.32 0.24
C TYR A 59 9.36 14.42 -0.75
N LEU A 60 8.84 14.23 -1.96
CA LEU A 60 9.52 13.44 -3.01
C LEU A 60 10.87 14.06 -3.40
N ALA A 61 10.98 15.39 -3.44
CA ALA A 61 12.25 16.06 -3.66
C ALA A 61 13.25 15.79 -2.52
N GLN A 62 12.81 15.84 -1.27
CA GLN A 62 13.68 15.48 -0.14
C GLN A 62 14.09 14.00 -0.18
N CYS A 63 13.19 13.08 -0.50
CA CYS A 63 13.54 11.67 -0.70
C CYS A 63 14.61 11.50 -1.78
N TRP A 64 14.52 12.25 -2.88
CA TRP A 64 15.52 12.24 -3.93
C TRP A 64 16.89 12.69 -3.44
N GLU A 65 16.94 13.77 -2.66
CA GLU A 65 18.18 14.23 -2.04
C GLU A 65 18.76 13.16 -1.08
N ILE A 66 17.92 12.47 -0.30
CA ILE A 66 18.38 11.40 0.60
C ILE A 66 18.96 10.20 -0.17
N VAL A 67 18.36 9.87 -1.32
CA VAL A 67 18.83 8.77 -2.17
C VAL A 67 20.19 9.11 -2.80
N ASN A 68 20.37 10.36 -3.24
CA ASN A 68 21.57 10.78 -3.96
C ASN A 68 22.70 11.34 -3.07
N ASN A 69 22.38 11.89 -1.90
CA ASN A 69 23.34 12.47 -0.96
C ASN A 69 23.72 11.47 0.13
N LYS A 70 25.01 11.13 0.21
CA LYS A 70 25.55 10.11 1.13
C LYS A 70 25.67 10.53 2.60
N THR A 71 25.22 11.74 2.97
CA THR A 71 25.32 12.28 4.33
C THR A 71 23.97 12.80 4.81
N THR A 72 23.08 11.87 5.14
CA THR A 72 21.85 12.17 5.86
C THR A 72 21.96 11.48 7.22
N THR A 73 21.87 12.23 8.33
CA THR A 73 21.78 11.60 9.65
C THR A 73 20.36 11.05 9.85
N LYS A 74 20.16 10.05 10.71
CA LYS A 74 18.81 9.50 10.98
C LYS A 74 17.82 10.57 11.48
N SER A 75 18.29 11.69 12.02
CA SER A 75 17.46 12.84 12.41
C SER A 75 16.92 13.65 11.25
N ASP A 76 17.60 13.63 10.09
CA ASP A 76 17.24 14.44 8.92
C ASP A 76 16.23 13.73 8.01
N ILE A 77 15.99 12.43 8.26
CA ILE A 77 15.03 11.65 7.48
C ILE A 77 13.61 11.99 7.98
N PRO A 78 12.72 12.49 7.10
CA PRO A 78 11.32 12.71 7.45
C PRO A 78 10.64 11.39 7.84
N THR A 79 9.46 11.47 8.48
CA THR A 79 8.62 10.30 8.69
C THR A 79 8.39 9.60 7.34
N VAL A 80 8.82 8.34 7.26
CA VAL A 80 8.74 7.57 6.02
C VAL A 80 7.30 7.21 5.76
N LEU A 81 6.77 7.72 4.65
CA LEU A 81 5.46 7.35 4.15
C LEU A 81 5.64 6.14 3.24
N HIS A 82 4.99 5.02 3.57
CA HIS A 82 5.07 3.79 2.78
C HIS A 82 3.66 3.26 2.48
N LEU A 83 3.48 2.83 1.24
CA LEU A 83 2.26 2.30 0.67
C LEU A 83 2.31 0.78 0.79
N CYS A 84 1.22 0.22 1.29
CA CYS A 84 1.09 -1.22 1.48
C CYS A 84 1.45 -2.01 0.22
N SER A 85 2.58 -2.72 0.29
CA SER A 85 3.13 -3.50 -0.81
C SER A 85 2.14 -4.54 -1.35
N ALA A 86 1.31 -5.12 -0.48
CA ALA A 86 0.26 -6.05 -0.88
C ALA A 86 -0.78 -5.37 -1.78
N HIS A 87 -1.24 -4.17 -1.41
CA HIS A 87 -2.18 -3.39 -2.20
C HIS A 87 -1.59 -2.94 -3.53
N ILE A 88 -0.32 -2.51 -3.53
CA ILE A 88 0.38 -2.11 -4.76
C ILE A 88 0.47 -3.30 -5.73
N LEU A 89 0.97 -4.44 -5.26
CA LEU A 89 1.11 -5.65 -6.08
C LEU A 89 -0.24 -6.19 -6.55
N HIS A 90 -1.28 -6.13 -5.71
CA HIS A 90 -2.63 -6.50 -6.10
C HIS A 90 -3.14 -5.61 -7.24
N ARG A 91 -2.95 -4.27 -7.15
CA ARG A 91 -3.34 -3.35 -8.23
C ARG A 91 -2.61 -3.64 -9.55
N ILE A 92 -1.30 -3.91 -9.51
CA ILE A 92 -0.53 -4.32 -10.70
C ILE A 92 -1.06 -5.66 -11.25
N SER A 93 -1.31 -6.64 -10.38
CA SER A 93 -1.89 -7.94 -10.77
C SER A 93 -3.24 -7.77 -11.47
N CYS A 94 -4.17 -6.99 -10.89
CA CYS A 94 -5.46 -6.71 -11.50
C CYS A 94 -5.33 -5.98 -12.84
N ARG A 95 -4.40 -5.03 -12.96
CA ARG A 95 -4.12 -4.34 -14.23
C ARG A 95 -3.63 -5.32 -15.30
N LEU A 96 -2.73 -6.23 -14.93
CA LEU A 96 -2.24 -7.29 -15.82
C LEU A 96 -3.34 -8.27 -16.21
N ASP A 97 -4.26 -8.62 -15.30
CA ASP A 97 -5.38 -9.50 -15.58
C ASP A 97 -6.34 -8.91 -16.61
N ARG A 98 -6.55 -7.59 -16.59
CA ARG A 98 -7.34 -6.86 -17.61
C ARG A 98 -6.71 -6.88 -19.01
N ILE A 99 -5.42 -7.24 -19.16
CA ILE A 99 -4.72 -7.31 -20.44
C ILE A 99 -4.80 -8.74 -20.99
N ASN A 100 -5.71 -8.97 -21.94
CA ASN A 100 -5.99 -10.32 -22.48
C ASN A 100 -4.89 -10.86 -23.42
N LYS A 101 -4.09 -9.99 -24.04
CA LYS A 101 -3.05 -10.37 -25.03
C LYS A 101 -1.79 -10.98 -24.42
N LEU A 102 -1.59 -10.86 -23.10
CA LEU A 102 -0.39 -11.33 -22.42
C LEU A 102 -0.55 -12.74 -21.87
N ASP A 103 0.44 -13.60 -22.13
CA ASP A 103 0.50 -14.94 -21.54
C ASP A 103 0.66 -14.88 -20.01
N LYS A 104 0.08 -15.88 -19.33
CA LYS A 104 0.19 -16.02 -17.86
C LYS A 104 1.63 -16.01 -17.35
N LYS A 105 2.57 -16.56 -18.13
CA LYS A 105 4.01 -16.55 -17.80
C LYS A 105 4.58 -15.13 -17.81
N VAL A 106 4.22 -14.33 -18.81
CA VAL A 106 4.66 -12.92 -18.92
C VAL A 106 4.04 -12.09 -17.81
N LYS A 107 2.74 -12.24 -17.53
CA LYS A 107 2.08 -11.57 -16.40
C LYS A 107 2.79 -11.86 -15.08
N ARG A 108 3.13 -13.12 -14.82
CA ARG A 108 3.87 -13.53 -13.62
C ARG A 108 5.27 -12.90 -13.56
N LEU A 109 5.99 -12.92 -14.69
CA LEU A 109 7.31 -12.30 -14.78
C LEU A 109 7.24 -10.81 -14.44
N VAL A 110 6.34 -10.05 -15.08
CA VAL A 110 6.15 -8.61 -14.81
C VAL A 110 5.81 -8.36 -13.34
N LEU A 111 4.86 -9.12 -12.78
CA LEU A 111 4.47 -8.98 -11.38
C LEU A 111 5.65 -9.28 -10.43
N HIS A 112 6.43 -10.32 -10.72
CA HIS A 112 7.59 -10.65 -9.90
C HIS A 112 8.71 -9.62 -10.04
N SER A 113 8.98 -9.12 -11.24
CA SER A 113 9.94 -8.02 -11.46
C SER A 113 9.53 -6.77 -10.69
N PHE A 114 8.23 -6.44 -10.68
CA PHE A 114 7.71 -5.36 -9.84
C PHE A 114 7.89 -5.67 -8.35
N GLY A 115 7.64 -6.90 -7.91
CA GLY A 115 7.92 -7.36 -6.55
C GLY A 115 9.40 -7.25 -6.15
N THR A 116 10.33 -7.48 -7.08
CA THR A 116 11.76 -7.23 -6.86
C THR A 116 12.03 -5.74 -6.65
N MET A 117 11.44 -4.86 -7.46
CA MET A 117 11.59 -3.40 -7.27
C MET A 117 11.02 -2.92 -5.93
N VAL A 118 9.87 -3.45 -5.51
CA VAL A 118 9.28 -3.16 -4.18
C VAL A 118 10.28 -3.49 -3.07
N LYS A 119 10.93 -4.66 -3.14
CA LYS A 119 11.90 -5.14 -2.14
C LYS A 119 13.25 -4.44 -2.17
N SER A 120 13.60 -3.82 -3.28
CA SER A 120 14.92 -3.23 -3.44
C SER A 120 15.05 -1.93 -2.63
N SER A 121 16.23 -1.76 -2.03
CA SER A 121 16.64 -0.57 -1.30
C SER A 121 17.67 0.28 -2.06
N ASN A 122 17.92 -0.05 -3.32
CA ASN A 122 18.98 0.53 -4.13
C ASN A 122 18.38 1.01 -5.46
N ILE A 123 18.59 2.29 -5.79
CA ILE A 123 18.01 2.87 -7.01
C ILE A 123 18.59 2.21 -8.27
N GLU A 124 19.88 1.87 -8.27
CA GLU A 124 20.53 1.26 -9.42
C GLU A 124 19.96 -0.13 -9.74
N GLU A 125 19.66 -0.96 -8.73
CA GLU A 125 19.01 -2.26 -8.91
C GLU A 125 17.59 -2.10 -9.47
N ILE A 126 16.83 -1.14 -8.95
CA ILE A 126 15.49 -0.82 -9.44
C ILE A 126 15.56 -0.37 -10.91
N SER A 127 16.53 0.48 -11.25
CA SER A 127 16.76 0.94 -12.63
C SER A 127 17.09 -0.22 -13.56
N LEU A 128 17.93 -1.18 -13.15
CA LEU A 128 18.26 -2.35 -13.98
C LEU A 128 17.03 -3.23 -14.27
N VAL A 129 16.18 -3.45 -13.27
CA VAL A 129 14.92 -4.18 -13.43
C VAL A 129 13.98 -3.41 -14.35
N PHE A 130 13.83 -2.10 -14.13
CA PHE A 130 12.96 -1.24 -14.91
C PHE A 130 13.41 -1.13 -16.38
N GLU A 131 14.70 -0.94 -16.65
CA GLU A 131 15.26 -0.91 -18.01
C GLU A 131 15.02 -2.24 -18.75
N SER A 132 15.16 -3.36 -18.05
CA SER A 132 14.89 -4.68 -18.62
C SER A 132 13.40 -4.86 -18.95
N LEU A 133 12.50 -4.35 -18.11
CA LEU A 133 11.07 -4.29 -18.39
C LEU A 133 10.77 -3.37 -19.57
N CYS A 134 11.46 -2.23 -19.71
CA CYS A 134 11.31 -1.34 -20.85
C CYS A 134 11.58 -2.09 -22.16
N ILE A 135 12.77 -2.67 -22.29
CA ILE A 135 13.18 -3.42 -23.50
C ILE A 135 12.20 -4.56 -23.78
N LEU A 136 11.82 -5.32 -22.74
CA LEU A 136 10.95 -6.50 -22.88
C LEU A 136 9.51 -6.13 -23.32
N LEU A 137 8.97 -5.01 -22.84
CA LEU A 137 7.56 -4.66 -23.02
C LEU A 137 7.33 -3.68 -24.17
N THR A 138 8.34 -2.94 -24.64
CA THR A 138 8.17 -1.95 -25.73
C THR A 138 8.82 -2.31 -27.04
N THR A 139 9.64 -3.37 -27.10
CA THR A 139 10.24 -3.82 -28.37
C THR A 139 9.28 -4.78 -29.07
N GLU A 140 8.80 -4.45 -30.27
CA GLU A 140 7.84 -5.30 -31.01
C GLU A 140 8.46 -6.60 -31.52
N LEU A 141 9.74 -6.55 -31.89
CA LEU A 141 10.48 -7.66 -32.46
C LEU A 141 11.27 -8.42 -31.38
N ARG A 142 11.36 -9.74 -31.53
CA ARG A 142 12.15 -10.62 -30.65
C ARG A 142 13.65 -10.51 -30.97
N LEU A 143 14.25 -9.38 -30.61
CA LEU A 143 15.67 -9.10 -30.80
C LEU A 143 16.54 -9.83 -29.75
N PRO A 144 17.85 -10.03 -29.99
CA PRO A 144 18.76 -10.62 -29.00
C PRO A 144 18.74 -9.93 -27.64
N GLN A 145 18.51 -8.62 -27.63
CA GLN A 145 18.40 -7.81 -26.42
C GLN A 145 17.15 -8.14 -25.61
N VAL A 146 16.01 -8.40 -26.28
CA VAL A 146 14.78 -8.85 -25.62
C VAL A 146 15.01 -10.20 -24.94
N ILE A 147 15.73 -11.11 -25.61
CA ILE A 147 16.10 -12.41 -25.02
C ILE A 147 17.04 -12.21 -23.82
N LYS A 148 18.02 -11.32 -23.93
CA LYS A 148 18.92 -10.99 -22.83
C LYS A 148 18.14 -10.42 -21.63
N SER A 149 17.28 -9.42 -21.83
CA SER A 149 16.45 -8.82 -20.78
C SER A 149 15.53 -9.84 -20.12
N LEU A 150 14.95 -10.76 -20.90
CA LEU A 150 14.16 -11.88 -20.36
C LEU A 150 15.01 -12.75 -19.42
N VAL A 151 16.20 -13.17 -19.85
CA VAL A 151 17.11 -13.99 -19.05
C VAL A 151 17.59 -13.25 -17.80
N ASP A 152 17.89 -11.96 -17.92
CA ASP A 152 18.35 -11.15 -16.80
C ASP A 152 17.24 -10.96 -15.76
N LEU A 153 16.00 -10.69 -16.19
CA LEU A 153 14.83 -10.64 -15.31
C LEU A 153 14.55 -11.99 -14.65
N GLU A 154 14.60 -13.09 -15.39
CA GLU A 154 14.41 -14.43 -14.83
C GLU A 154 15.46 -14.77 -13.77
N LYS A 155 16.72 -14.30 -13.93
CA LYS A 155 17.77 -14.46 -12.90
C LYS A 155 17.46 -13.62 -11.65
N LEU A 156 17.05 -12.37 -11.83
CA LEU A 156 16.73 -11.45 -10.73
C LEU A 156 15.47 -11.87 -9.95
N VAL A 157 14.54 -12.58 -10.61
CA VAL A 157 13.25 -13.01 -10.04
C VAL A 157 13.33 -14.32 -9.24
N LYS A 158 14.47 -15.04 -9.17
CA LYS A 158 14.58 -16.39 -8.56
C LYS A 158 14.26 -16.53 -7.06
N GLY A 159 13.69 -15.53 -6.39
CA GLY A 159 13.05 -15.68 -5.09
C GLY A 159 11.59 -16.13 -5.23
N ASN A 160 11.21 -17.24 -4.58
CA ASN A 160 9.83 -17.73 -4.51
C ASN A 160 8.87 -16.64 -4.00
N PHE A 161 8.20 -15.94 -4.91
CA PHE A 161 7.07 -15.08 -4.59
C PHE A 161 5.79 -15.92 -4.69
N GLU A 162 5.40 -16.53 -3.57
CA GLU A 162 4.03 -17.03 -3.42
C GLU A 162 3.14 -15.84 -3.09
N SER A 163 2.53 -15.23 -4.11
CA SER A 163 1.44 -14.28 -3.88
C SER A 163 0.24 -15.05 -3.31
N LYS A 164 0.14 -15.12 -1.99
CA LYS A 164 -1.12 -15.46 -1.31
C LYS A 164 -2.01 -14.21 -1.26
N CYS A 165 -2.31 -13.62 -2.41
CA CYS A 165 -3.37 -12.62 -2.52
C CYS A 165 -4.71 -13.35 -2.68
N SER A 166 -5.22 -13.89 -1.57
CA SER A 166 -6.62 -14.27 -1.45
C SER A 166 -7.31 -13.29 -0.54
N GLU A 167 -8.00 -12.31 -1.11
CA GLU A 167 -9.28 -11.79 -0.65
C GLU A 167 -9.73 -10.68 -1.60
N ASN A 168 -11.05 -10.52 -1.75
CA ASN A 168 -11.68 -9.53 -2.60
C ASN A 168 -11.36 -8.12 -2.06
N PHE A 169 -10.21 -7.56 -2.45
CA PHE A 169 -9.95 -6.14 -2.27
C PHE A 169 -10.99 -5.39 -3.09
N TYR A 170 -11.61 -4.39 -2.46
CA TYR A 170 -12.39 -3.42 -3.23
C TYR A 170 -11.43 -2.80 -4.25
N ILE A 171 -11.71 -3.04 -5.53
CA ILE A 171 -11.10 -2.26 -6.61
C ILE A 171 -11.69 -0.86 -6.45
N ASP A 172 -11.01 -0.05 -5.67
CA ASP A 172 -11.15 1.39 -5.80
C ASP A 172 -10.46 1.70 -7.14
N ASP A 173 -11.26 1.63 -8.22
CA ASP A 173 -10.97 2.28 -9.51
C ASP A 173 -10.93 3.78 -9.19
N TYR A 174 -9.88 4.19 -8.47
CA TYR A 174 -9.48 5.57 -8.44
C TYR A 174 -9.31 5.93 -9.91
N PRO A 175 -10.02 6.95 -10.41
CA PRO A 175 -9.82 7.38 -11.77
C PRO A 175 -8.33 7.59 -11.96
N GLU A 176 -7.84 7.23 -13.14
CA GLU A 176 -6.53 7.64 -13.62
C GLU A 176 -6.45 9.18 -13.52
N ASN A 177 -6.07 9.67 -12.34
CA ASN A 177 -6.19 11.06 -11.95
C ASN A 177 -5.05 11.85 -12.60
N ALA A 178 -5.32 13.12 -12.91
CA ALA A 178 -4.34 14.05 -13.49
C ALA A 178 -3.02 14.16 -12.67
N GLU A 179 -3.05 13.78 -11.39
CA GLU A 179 -1.90 13.78 -10.49
C GLU A 179 -0.79 12.84 -10.95
N GLY A 180 -1.09 11.65 -11.50
CA GLY A 180 -0.05 10.74 -12.00
C GLY A 180 0.81 11.38 -13.09
N ASN A 181 0.15 11.97 -14.09
CA ASN A 181 0.82 12.75 -15.15
C ASN A 181 1.54 13.98 -14.62
N THR A 182 1.03 14.61 -13.56
CA THR A 182 1.68 15.75 -12.92
C THR A 182 2.98 15.31 -12.26
N TYR A 183 2.93 14.30 -11.39
CA TYR A 183 4.11 13.79 -10.67
C TYR A 183 5.14 13.17 -11.60
N ARG A 184 4.72 12.48 -12.67
CA ARG A 184 5.65 12.01 -13.72
C ARG A 184 6.52 13.15 -14.27
N LYS A 185 5.93 14.34 -14.47
CA LYS A 185 6.64 15.52 -14.98
C LYS A 185 7.41 16.28 -13.90
N THR A 186 6.87 16.35 -12.68
CA THR A 186 7.40 17.25 -11.64
C THR A 186 8.31 16.57 -10.64
N SER A 187 8.15 15.27 -10.37
CA SER A 187 8.96 14.58 -9.36
C SER A 187 10.35 14.23 -9.92
N PRO A 188 11.42 14.29 -9.10
CA PRO A 188 12.75 13.89 -9.54
C PRO A 188 12.81 12.42 -9.98
N PHE A 189 12.10 11.54 -9.27
CA PHE A 189 11.98 10.12 -9.64
C PHE A 189 11.28 9.94 -10.99
N GLY A 190 10.20 10.69 -11.24
CA GLY A 190 9.50 10.67 -12.52
C GLY A 190 10.42 11.02 -13.69
N ARG A 191 11.17 12.13 -13.56
CA ARG A 191 12.16 12.55 -14.56
C ARG A 191 13.27 11.51 -14.77
N TYR A 192 13.80 10.95 -13.69
CA TYR A 192 14.86 9.94 -13.75
C TYR A 192 14.40 8.67 -14.48
N PHE A 193 13.22 8.13 -14.16
CA PHE A 193 12.71 6.94 -14.84
C PHE A 193 12.19 7.21 -16.25
N GLU A 194 11.77 8.44 -16.56
CA GLU A 194 11.51 8.87 -17.94
C GLU A 194 12.79 8.84 -18.78
N GLU A 195 13.92 9.26 -18.19
CA GLU A 195 15.23 9.18 -18.83
C GLU A 195 15.69 7.73 -18.99
N CYS A 196 15.51 6.87 -17.98
CA CYS A 196 15.76 5.43 -18.10
C CYS A 196 14.94 4.80 -19.23
N TYR A 197 13.65 5.13 -19.31
CA TYR A 197 12.75 4.67 -20.37
C TYR A 197 13.23 5.14 -21.76
N SER A 198 13.52 6.43 -21.89
CA SER A 198 14.02 7.03 -23.14
C SER A 198 15.33 6.39 -23.57
N ASN A 199 16.26 6.19 -22.64
CA ASN A 199 17.54 5.54 -22.89
C ASN A 199 17.38 4.07 -23.29
N ALA A 200 16.45 3.34 -22.68
CA ALA A 200 16.16 1.96 -23.04
C ALA A 200 15.63 1.85 -24.48
N ILE A 201 14.77 2.76 -24.91
CA ILE A 201 14.20 2.75 -26.27
C ILE A 201 15.20 3.26 -27.31
N VAL A 202 15.88 4.37 -27.05
CA VAL A 202 16.84 4.99 -28.00
C VAL A 202 18.04 4.08 -28.26
N LYS A 203 18.50 3.31 -27.27
CA LYS A 203 19.61 2.36 -27.45
C LYS A 203 19.29 1.25 -28.46
N PHE A 204 18.01 0.98 -28.74
CA PHE A 204 17.60 -0.16 -29.58
C PHE A 204 16.53 0.25 -30.60
N PRO A 205 16.86 1.12 -31.57
CA PRO A 205 15.92 1.49 -32.62
C PRO A 205 15.51 0.23 -33.38
N GLU A 206 14.20 0.07 -33.59
CA GLU A 206 13.65 -1.04 -34.36
C GLU A 206 14.27 -1.04 -35.76
N ARG A 207 15.14 -2.02 -36.02
CA ARG A 207 15.56 -2.30 -37.39
C ARG A 207 14.39 -3.00 -38.05
N LYS A 208 13.89 -2.44 -39.16
CA LYS A 208 12.95 -3.11 -40.06
C LYS A 208 13.57 -4.45 -40.51
N GLN A 209 13.33 -5.51 -39.75
CA GLN A 209 13.64 -6.87 -40.17
C GLN A 209 12.44 -7.42 -40.92
N LEU A 210 12.71 -8.00 -42.09
CA LEU A 210 11.75 -8.62 -43.01
C LEU A 210 11.13 -9.92 -42.46
N VAL A 211 11.36 -10.29 -41.19
CA VAL A 211 11.03 -11.60 -40.62
C VAL A 211 10.01 -11.45 -39.49
N PRO A 212 8.94 -12.28 -39.45
CA PRO A 212 7.88 -12.17 -38.46
C PRO A 212 8.27 -12.83 -37.13
N ASN A 213 9.32 -12.35 -36.47
CA ASN A 213 9.66 -12.81 -35.11
C ASN A 213 9.15 -11.81 -34.08
N GLN A 214 7.85 -11.86 -33.81
CA GLN A 214 7.19 -10.97 -32.84
C GLN A 214 7.59 -11.32 -31.40
N ASN A 215 7.76 -10.30 -30.57
CA ASN A 215 7.98 -10.45 -29.14
C ASN A 215 6.64 -10.71 -28.43
N GLY A 216 6.43 -11.94 -27.95
CA GLY A 216 5.23 -12.31 -27.17
C GLY A 216 5.08 -11.58 -25.82
N CYS A 217 6.08 -10.81 -25.40
CA CYS A 217 6.00 -9.96 -24.20
C CYS A 217 5.61 -8.50 -24.51
N TYR A 218 5.49 -8.13 -25.79
CA TYR A 218 5.21 -6.74 -26.19
C TYR A 218 3.86 -6.27 -25.60
N CYS A 219 3.96 -5.29 -24.71
CA CYS A 219 2.82 -4.67 -24.05
C CYS A 219 3.22 -3.29 -23.49
N PRO A 220 3.34 -2.26 -24.34
CA PRO A 220 3.74 -0.92 -23.90
C PRO A 220 2.74 -0.31 -22.90
N GLU A 221 1.45 -0.69 -22.96
CA GLU A 221 0.38 -0.18 -22.09
C GLU A 221 0.63 -0.39 -20.59
N ILE A 222 1.13 -1.55 -20.18
CA ILE A 222 1.40 -1.80 -18.74
C ILE A 222 2.61 -1.02 -18.27
N LEU A 223 3.62 -0.86 -19.14
CA LEU A 223 4.80 -0.09 -18.79
C LEU A 223 4.47 1.39 -18.67
N GLU A 224 3.67 1.94 -19.57
CA GLU A 224 3.20 3.32 -19.51
C GLU A 224 2.41 3.59 -18.22
N TYR A 225 1.59 2.62 -17.79
CA TYR A 225 0.89 2.68 -16.51
C TYR A 225 1.87 2.69 -15.31
N ILE A 226 2.86 1.80 -15.31
CA ILE A 226 3.89 1.74 -14.26
C ILE A 226 4.71 3.05 -14.20
N LEU A 227 5.15 3.54 -15.37
CA LEU A 227 5.94 4.76 -15.51
C LEU A 227 5.16 6.00 -15.09
N THR A 228 3.84 6.04 -15.35
CA THR A 228 3.00 7.20 -15.00
C THR A 228 2.59 7.24 -13.54
N TYR A 229 2.20 6.10 -12.97
CA TYR A 229 1.54 6.09 -11.65
C TYR A 229 2.43 5.61 -10.51
N TYR A 230 3.48 4.83 -10.78
CA TYR A 230 4.31 4.22 -9.73
C TYR A 230 5.72 4.78 -9.70
N MET A 231 6.43 4.84 -10.82
CA MET A 231 7.81 5.34 -10.85
C MET A 231 7.99 6.74 -10.22
N PRO A 232 7.08 7.71 -10.41
CA PRO A 232 7.22 9.03 -9.80
C PRO A 232 7.07 9.03 -8.28
N LEU A 233 6.45 7.98 -7.74
CA LEU A 233 6.16 7.74 -6.33
C LEU A 233 7.08 6.66 -5.74
N LEU A 234 8.19 6.30 -6.40
CA LEU A 234 9.10 5.24 -5.97
C LEU A 234 9.41 5.20 -4.46
N PRO A 235 9.73 6.33 -3.80
CA PRO A 235 10.02 6.35 -2.35
C PRO A 235 8.90 5.81 -1.47
N LEU A 236 7.65 5.85 -1.96
CA LEU A 236 6.47 5.47 -1.21
C LEU A 236 6.18 3.98 -1.26
N TRP A 237 6.71 3.19 -2.19
CA TRP A 237 6.34 1.78 -2.32
C TRP A 237 7.55 0.83 -2.45
N SER A 238 8.76 1.37 -2.48
CA SER A 238 10.00 0.60 -2.49
C SER A 238 10.73 0.71 -1.15
N GLY A 239 11.71 -0.17 -0.93
CA GLY A 239 12.58 -0.14 0.25
C GLY A 239 13.60 1.00 0.26
N ILE A 240 13.61 1.88 -0.75
CA ILE A 240 14.72 2.83 -0.98
C ILE A 240 14.89 3.87 0.14
N ILE A 241 13.78 4.37 0.70
CA ILE A 241 13.80 5.26 1.88
C ILE A 241 13.64 4.46 3.17
N LEU A 242 12.82 3.41 3.16
CA LEU A 242 12.53 2.61 4.35
C LEU A 242 13.81 2.03 4.99
N SER A 243 14.71 1.51 4.15
CA SER A 243 16.02 0.99 4.57
C SER A 243 16.93 2.01 5.25
N LYS A 244 16.71 3.31 5.05
CA LYS A 244 17.49 4.40 5.67
C LYS A 244 17.08 4.64 7.13
N VAL A 245 15.86 4.29 7.50
CA VAL A 245 15.32 4.50 8.86
C VAL A 245 15.35 3.22 9.68
N ASN A 246 15.13 2.08 9.03
CA ASN A 246 15.19 0.76 9.66
C ASN A 246 15.90 -0.24 8.73
N ILE A 247 17.13 -0.62 9.09
CA ILE A 247 17.98 -1.55 8.34
C ILE A 247 17.33 -2.94 8.22
N ASN A 248 16.45 -3.31 9.15
CA ASN A 248 15.74 -4.58 9.17
C ASN A 248 14.32 -4.48 8.59
N ALA A 249 13.84 -3.28 8.23
CA ALA A 249 12.55 -3.13 7.57
C ALA A 249 12.68 -3.59 6.12
N ILE A 250 12.30 -4.83 5.90
CA ILE A 250 12.00 -5.32 4.56
C ILE A 250 10.71 -4.61 4.15
N SER A 251 10.63 -4.03 2.94
CA SER A 251 9.44 -3.36 2.39
C SER A 251 8.24 -4.31 2.14
N THR A 252 8.22 -5.45 2.81
CA THR A 252 7.09 -6.38 2.87
C THR A 252 6.12 -6.05 4.01
N ASP A 253 6.39 -5.00 4.78
CA ASP A 253 5.43 -4.51 5.77
C ASP A 253 4.08 -4.27 5.08
N SER A 254 3.04 -4.76 5.72
CA SER A 254 1.69 -4.83 5.18
C SER A 254 0.71 -4.45 6.26
N ASN A 255 -0.35 -3.73 5.87
CA ASN A 255 -1.47 -3.43 6.75
C ASN A 255 -2.31 -4.67 7.09
N ALA A 256 -1.91 -5.88 6.66
CA ALA A 256 -2.61 -7.13 6.92
C ALA A 256 -2.95 -7.37 8.40
N GLU A 257 -2.08 -7.01 9.35
CA GLU A 257 -2.38 -7.14 10.78
C GLU A 257 -3.52 -6.20 11.21
N VAL A 258 -3.47 -4.96 10.72
CA VAL A 258 -4.49 -3.94 10.97
C VAL A 258 -5.81 -4.33 10.31
N GLU A 259 -5.79 -4.81 9.07
CA GLU A 259 -6.95 -5.32 8.36
C GLU A 259 -7.56 -6.53 9.06
N ASN A 260 -6.75 -7.48 9.49
CA ASN A 260 -7.20 -8.65 10.23
C ASN A 260 -7.83 -8.24 11.57
N TRP A 261 -7.23 -7.27 12.27
CA TRP A 261 -7.84 -6.68 13.46
C TRP A 261 -9.20 -6.04 13.14
N PHE A 262 -9.29 -5.22 12.09
CA PHE A 262 -10.56 -4.63 11.68
C PHE A 262 -11.59 -5.67 11.21
N LYS A 263 -11.15 -6.79 10.64
CA LYS A 263 -12.00 -7.95 10.32
C LYS A 263 -12.58 -8.57 11.58
N ILE A 264 -11.78 -8.76 12.63
CA ILE A 264 -12.25 -9.21 13.96
C ILE A 264 -13.22 -8.19 14.55
N VAL A 265 -12.88 -6.91 14.54
CA VAL A 265 -13.75 -5.84 15.04
C VAL A 265 -15.10 -5.88 14.31
N LYS A 266 -15.08 -5.87 12.98
CA LYS A 266 -16.29 -5.84 12.16
C LYS A 266 -17.14 -7.09 12.31
N HIS A 267 -16.55 -8.28 12.15
CA HIS A 267 -17.30 -9.53 12.04
C HIS A 267 -17.47 -10.26 13.37
N CYS A 268 -16.49 -10.22 14.26
CA CYS A 268 -16.56 -10.92 15.55
C CYS A 268 -17.16 -10.03 16.65
N ILE A 269 -16.67 -8.79 16.79
CA ILE A 269 -17.13 -7.89 17.87
C ILE A 269 -18.50 -7.30 17.50
N PHE A 270 -18.63 -6.77 16.30
CA PHE A 270 -19.82 -6.03 15.87
C PHE A 270 -20.75 -6.79 14.93
N LYS A 271 -20.44 -8.04 14.55
CA LYS A 271 -21.30 -8.92 13.74
C LYS A 271 -21.84 -8.24 12.46
N SER A 272 -20.96 -7.52 11.76
CA SER A 272 -21.27 -6.77 10.54
C SER A 272 -22.29 -5.64 10.72
N GLN A 273 -22.55 -5.18 11.95
CA GLN A 273 -23.39 -4.01 12.17
C GLN A 273 -22.67 -2.72 11.76
N ASN A 274 -23.35 -1.93 10.94
CA ASN A 274 -22.90 -0.60 10.52
C ASN A 274 -23.59 0.50 11.37
N ASN A 275 -23.04 1.72 11.34
CA ASN A 275 -23.60 2.91 11.99
C ASN A 275 -23.78 2.77 13.51
N ILE A 276 -22.69 2.46 14.21
CA ILE A 276 -22.65 2.33 15.68
C ILE A 276 -22.27 3.68 16.28
N ARG A 277 -22.98 4.12 17.34
CA ARG A 277 -22.63 5.35 18.05
C ARG A 277 -21.27 5.18 18.70
N VAL A 278 -20.44 6.23 18.73
CA VAL A 278 -19.07 6.17 19.28
C VAL A 278 -19.05 5.60 20.70
N GLY A 279 -19.97 6.01 21.58
CA GLY A 279 -20.05 5.49 22.94
C GLY A 279 -20.36 3.98 23.02
N ASP A 280 -21.16 3.45 22.09
CA ASP A 280 -21.46 2.01 22.00
C ASP A 280 -20.27 1.25 21.43
N PHE A 281 -19.62 1.83 20.42
CA PHE A 281 -18.40 1.29 19.84
C PHE A 281 -17.32 1.11 20.93
N MET A 282 -17.03 2.17 21.70
CA MET A 282 -16.03 2.13 22.76
C MET A 282 -16.38 1.12 23.86
N ARG A 283 -17.65 1.06 24.28
CA ARG A 283 -18.10 0.10 25.31
C ARG A 283 -17.99 -1.35 24.86
N CYS A 284 -18.44 -1.67 23.64
CA CYS A 284 -18.33 -3.02 23.09
C CYS A 284 -16.87 -3.44 22.90
N LEU A 285 -16.04 -2.53 22.38
CA LEU A 285 -14.62 -2.80 22.18
C LEU A 285 -13.91 -3.03 23.51
N PHE A 286 -14.13 -2.16 24.51
CA PHE A 286 -13.56 -2.30 25.85
C PHE A 286 -13.99 -3.60 26.52
N THR A 287 -15.29 -3.93 26.45
CA THR A 287 -15.83 -5.17 27.03
C THR A 287 -15.17 -6.38 26.38
N TYR A 288 -15.06 -6.41 25.05
CA TYR A 288 -14.42 -7.50 24.34
C TYR A 288 -12.94 -7.68 24.72
N ILE A 289 -12.17 -6.59 24.76
CA ILE A 289 -10.75 -6.62 25.14
C ILE A 289 -10.60 -7.12 26.58
N ARG A 290 -11.36 -6.57 27.52
CA ARG A 290 -11.34 -6.98 28.93
C ARG A 290 -11.68 -8.46 29.09
N ASP A 291 -12.73 -8.94 28.43
CA ASP A 291 -13.17 -10.32 28.54
C ASP A 291 -12.14 -11.29 27.90
N ARG A 292 -11.45 -10.86 26.83
CA ARG A 292 -10.32 -11.62 26.23
C ARG A 292 -9.10 -11.67 27.13
N LEU A 293 -8.74 -10.55 27.77
CA LEU A 293 -7.63 -10.50 28.74
C LEU A 293 -7.89 -11.42 29.93
N ALA A 294 -9.08 -11.34 30.52
CA ALA A 294 -9.48 -12.24 31.60
C ALA A 294 -9.40 -13.71 31.16
N SER A 295 -9.89 -14.03 29.96
CA SER A 295 -9.80 -15.40 29.42
C SER A 295 -8.34 -15.88 29.23
N PHE A 296 -7.43 -14.96 28.90
CA PHE A 296 -6.01 -15.26 28.71
C PHE A 296 -5.30 -15.50 30.05
N GLU A 297 -5.59 -14.69 31.07
CA GLU A 297 -5.10 -14.87 32.44
C GLU A 297 -5.57 -16.19 33.06
N PHE A 298 -6.81 -16.61 32.77
CA PHE A 298 -7.34 -17.91 33.20
C PHE A 298 -6.74 -19.10 32.44
N ALA A 299 -6.36 -18.94 31.17
CA ALA A 299 -5.78 -20.02 30.36
C ALA A 299 -4.37 -20.44 30.81
N PHE A 300 -3.66 -19.59 31.56
CA PHE A 300 -2.35 -19.88 32.16
C PHE A 300 -2.44 -20.37 33.61
N GLN A 301 -3.63 -20.54 34.18
CA GLN A 301 -3.79 -21.26 35.45
C GLN A 301 -3.82 -22.78 35.19
N PRO A 302 -3.15 -23.61 36.02
CA PRO A 302 -3.26 -25.06 35.90
C PRO A 302 -4.73 -25.48 36.00
N LEU A 303 -5.19 -26.22 34.99
CA LEU A 303 -6.57 -26.62 34.75
C LEU A 303 -7.38 -26.96 36.01
N GLY A 304 -8.36 -26.11 36.31
CA GLY A 304 -9.54 -26.42 37.11
C GLY A 304 -10.77 -25.93 36.36
N HIS A 305 -11.41 -26.84 35.62
CA HIS A 305 -12.62 -26.64 34.80
C HIS A 305 -13.48 -25.40 35.10
N LYS A 306 -13.58 -24.48 34.12
CA LYS A 306 -14.81 -23.76 33.77
C LYS A 306 -14.66 -23.05 32.42
N VAL A 307 -15.35 -23.55 31.39
CA VAL A 307 -15.49 -22.89 30.09
C VAL A 307 -16.52 -21.77 30.25
N PHE A 308 -16.09 -20.50 30.16
CA PHE A 308 -17.02 -19.36 30.15
C PHE A 308 -17.43 -19.00 28.72
N LYS A 309 -18.74 -18.89 28.48
CA LYS A 309 -19.33 -18.49 27.19
C LYS A 309 -19.21 -16.97 27.00
N VAL A 310 -18.27 -16.53 26.16
CA VAL A 310 -18.02 -15.12 25.77
C VAL A 310 -19.17 -14.49 24.92
N LYS A 311 -20.32 -15.16 24.75
CA LYS A 311 -21.35 -14.75 23.76
C LYS A 311 -22.42 -13.75 24.25
N GLU A 312 -22.66 -13.57 25.55
CA GLU A 312 -23.93 -12.96 26.01
C GLU A 312 -23.95 -11.43 26.19
N ASN A 313 -22.83 -10.77 26.51
CA ASN A 313 -22.86 -9.34 26.88
C ASN A 313 -22.92 -8.39 25.67
N CYS A 314 -22.14 -8.63 24.61
CA CYS A 314 -22.25 -7.87 23.36
C CYS A 314 -23.64 -8.06 22.72
N GLU A 315 -24.22 -9.26 22.84
CA GLU A 315 -25.56 -9.53 22.32
C GLU A 315 -26.65 -8.74 23.06
N ARG A 316 -26.55 -8.55 24.38
CA ARG A 316 -27.50 -7.74 25.14
C ARG A 316 -27.50 -6.27 24.72
N LEU A 317 -26.33 -5.68 24.49
CA LEU A 317 -26.22 -4.28 24.04
C LEU A 317 -26.73 -4.10 22.60
N LEU A 318 -26.46 -5.05 21.71
CA LEU A 318 -26.95 -5.01 20.34
C LEU A 318 -28.46 -5.32 20.22
N ARG A 319 -29.02 -6.16 21.10
CA ARG A 319 -30.46 -6.48 21.13
C ARG A 319 -31.32 -5.32 21.65
N ARG A 320 -30.84 -4.52 22.62
CA ARG A 320 -31.55 -3.31 23.09
C ARG A 320 -31.87 -2.34 21.94
N ARG A 321 -30.95 -2.18 20.99
CA ARG A 321 -31.13 -1.33 19.80
C ARG A 321 -32.20 -1.83 18.83
N ASN A 322 -32.30 -3.15 18.63
CA ASN A 322 -33.35 -3.70 17.77
C ASN A 322 -34.73 -3.44 18.37
N LEU A 323 -34.87 -3.57 19.69
CA LEU A 323 -36.13 -3.26 20.39
C LEU A 323 -36.46 -1.76 20.35
N GLU A 324 -35.47 -0.88 20.53
CA GLU A 324 -35.67 0.58 20.42
C GLU A 324 -36.04 1.04 19.00
N LYS A 325 -35.44 0.44 17.95
CA LYS A 325 -35.80 0.72 16.54
C LYS A 325 -37.18 0.19 16.14
N PHE A 326 -37.68 -0.87 16.78
CA PHE A 326 -39.04 -1.37 16.56
C PHE A 326 -40.07 -0.52 17.31
N GLY A 327 -39.75 -0.02 18.51
CA GLY A 327 -40.61 0.90 19.26
C GLY A 327 -40.82 2.26 18.58
N GLU A 328 -39.76 2.86 18.00
CA GLU A 328 -39.88 4.14 17.27
C GLU A 328 -40.67 4.05 15.95
N LYS A 329 -40.85 2.84 15.39
CA LYS A 329 -41.68 2.63 14.19
C LYS A 329 -43.17 2.51 14.52
N GLU A 330 -43.52 1.99 15.69
CA GLU A 330 -44.92 1.89 16.14
C GLU A 330 -45.47 3.25 16.62
N GLU A 331 -44.63 4.14 17.15
CA GLU A 331 -45.05 5.51 17.53
C GLU A 331 -45.20 6.49 16.36
N LYS A 332 -44.73 6.15 15.15
CA LYS A 332 -44.92 6.96 13.93
C LYS A 332 -46.08 6.48 13.04
N GLN A 333 -46.81 5.44 13.46
CA GLN A 333 -48.01 4.93 12.79
C GLN A 333 -49.29 5.06 13.64
N LYS A 334 -49.22 5.78 14.75
CA LYS A 334 -50.38 6.34 15.47
C LYS A 334 -50.33 7.85 15.34
#